data_AF-A0AAV9BSV2-F1
#
_entry.id   AF-A0AAV9BSV2-F1
#
_cell.length_a   1.000
_cell.length_b   1.000
_cell.length_c   1.000
_cell.angle_alpha   90.00
_cell.angle_beta   90.00
_cell.angle_gamma   90.00
#
_symmetry.space_group_name_H-M   'P 1'
#
loop_
_entity.id
_entity.type
_entity.pdbx_description
1 polymer ?
#
loop_
_entity_poly.entity_id
_entity_poly.type
_entity_poly.pdbx_seq_one_letter_code
_entity_poly.pdbx_strand_id
1 'polypeptide(L)'
;MAESLNKYNILYCHVVEPSMVKVYEMLETPQTLLQMRKAFKRTFMVAGGYDREDGNSVVDENYADLVAYGRVFLANPDLPQRFELNSPLNKYNRSTFYLSDPVIGYTDYPFLDSNNL
;
A
#
# COMPACT_ATOMS: atom_id res chain seq x y z
N MET A 1 0.36 4.28 -22.68
CA MET A 1 -0.31 3.06 -22.18
C MET A 1 -1.56 3.39 -21.36
N ALA A 2 -1.45 4.09 -20.22
CA ALA A 2 -2.57 4.36 -19.32
C ALA A 2 -3.81 5.00 -20.01
N GLU A 3 -3.59 6.00 -20.87
CA GLU A 3 -4.68 6.65 -21.63
C GLU A 3 -5.45 5.66 -22.52
N SER A 4 -4.72 4.75 -23.18
CA SER A 4 -5.32 3.74 -24.06
C SER A 4 -6.23 2.76 -23.32
N LEU A 5 -6.10 2.64 -22.00
CA LEU A 5 -6.94 1.76 -21.18
C LEU A 5 -8.35 2.33 -20.97
N ASN A 6 -8.53 3.65 -21.11
CA ASN A 6 -9.83 4.30 -20.91
C ASN A 6 -10.93 3.76 -21.85
N LYS A 7 -10.57 3.24 -23.03
CA LYS A 7 -11.52 2.69 -24.01
C LYS A 7 -12.14 1.35 -23.60
N TYR A 8 -11.56 0.65 -22.62
CA TYR A 8 -11.97 -0.70 -22.22
C TYR A 8 -12.93 -0.73 -21.02
N ASN A 9 -13.35 0.44 -20.49
CA ASN A 9 -14.23 0.53 -19.32
C ASN A 9 -13.76 -0.29 -18.11
N ILE A 10 -12.44 -0.39 -17.91
CA ILE A 10 -11.87 -1.08 -16.75
C ILE A 10 -12.17 -0.31 -15.47
N LEU A 11 -12.45 -1.02 -14.37
CA LEU A 11 -12.89 -0.42 -13.12
C LEU A 11 -11.78 0.44 -12.48
N TYR A 12 -10.56 -0.10 -12.41
CA TYR A 12 -9.42 0.58 -11.84
C TYR A 12 -8.10 0.20 -12.53
N CYS A 13 -7.10 1.06 -12.36
CA CYS A 13 -5.70 0.73 -12.59
C CYS A 13 -4.99 0.61 -11.24
N HIS A 14 -4.41 -0.54 -10.94
CA HIS A 14 -3.56 -0.75 -9.78
C HIS A 14 -2.10 -0.72 -10.26
N VAL A 15 -1.35 0.26 -9.76
CA VAL A 15 0.00 0.58 -10.18
C VAL A 15 0.95 0.53 -8.99
N VAL A 16 2.16 0.05 -9.23
CA VAL A 16 3.19 -0.06 -8.19
C VAL A 16 4.19 1.06 -8.42
N GLU A 17 4.35 1.94 -7.44
CA GLU A 17 5.48 2.85 -7.39
C GLU A 17 6.77 2.03 -7.42
N PRO A 18 7.77 2.43 -8.22
CA PRO A 18 9.08 1.78 -8.24
C PRO A 18 9.78 1.97 -6.88
N SER A 19 9.40 1.13 -5.93
CA SER A 19 9.89 1.10 -4.55
C SER A 19 11.32 0.58 -4.43
N MET A 20 11.97 0.24 -5.56
CA MET A 20 13.39 -0.13 -5.63
C MET A 20 14.34 1.04 -5.31
N VAL A 21 13.85 2.29 -5.31
CA VAL A 21 14.67 3.48 -5.02
C VAL A 21 15.16 3.51 -3.55
N LYS A 22 14.50 2.84 -2.60
CA LYS A 22 15.00 2.79 -1.20
C LYS A 22 16.10 1.75 -0.96
N VAL A 23 16.46 0.90 -1.94
CA VAL A 23 17.42 -0.21 -1.74
C VAL A 23 18.84 0.14 -2.15
N TYR A 24 19.06 1.10 -3.06
CA TYR A 24 20.40 1.38 -3.58
C TYR A 24 20.83 2.85 -3.64
N GLU A 25 19.92 3.83 -3.78
CA GLU A 25 20.27 5.26 -3.76
C GLU A 25 18.95 6.05 -3.79
N MET A 26 18.77 7.02 -2.88
CA MET A 26 17.60 7.91 -2.86
C MET A 26 17.61 8.82 -4.10
N LEU A 27 17.20 8.31 -5.24
CA LEU A 27 16.78 9.14 -6.36
C LEU A 27 15.36 9.60 -6.07
N GLU A 28 15.23 10.75 -5.41
CA GLU A 28 13.97 11.48 -5.36
C GLU A 28 13.52 11.78 -6.79
N THR A 29 12.72 10.87 -7.33
CA THR A 29 11.86 11.15 -8.48
C THR A 29 10.45 11.27 -7.92
N PRO A 30 10.12 12.41 -7.28
CA PRO A 30 8.77 12.59 -6.77
C PRO A 30 7.77 12.41 -7.91
N GLN A 31 6.69 11.68 -7.62
CA GLN A 31 5.49 11.60 -8.46
C GLN A 31 5.67 10.91 -9.83
N THR A 32 6.41 9.78 -9.89
CA THR A 32 6.63 9.04 -11.14
C THR A 32 5.34 8.60 -11.84
N LEU A 33 4.25 8.40 -11.08
CA LEU A 33 2.96 7.95 -11.59
C LEU A 33 2.00 9.11 -11.92
N LEU A 34 2.37 10.38 -11.67
CA LEU A 34 1.45 11.52 -11.90
C LEU A 34 0.95 11.59 -13.34
N GLN A 35 1.82 11.33 -14.31
CA GLN A 35 1.43 11.32 -15.73
C GLN A 35 0.44 10.19 -16.02
N MET A 36 0.60 9.04 -15.37
CA MET A 36 -0.35 7.93 -15.48
C MET A 36 -1.68 8.27 -14.81
N ARG A 37 -1.66 8.90 -13.62
CA ARG A 37 -2.86 9.38 -12.94
C ARG A 37 -3.63 10.39 -13.80
N LYS A 38 -2.94 11.35 -14.44
CA LYS A 38 -3.56 12.32 -15.35
C LYS A 38 -4.16 11.67 -16.60
N ALA A 39 -3.51 10.61 -17.11
CA ALA A 39 -3.92 9.91 -18.32
C ALA A 39 -5.12 8.96 -18.10
N PHE A 40 -5.19 8.29 -16.95
CA PHE A 40 -6.26 7.35 -16.63
C PHE A 40 -7.44 8.06 -15.94
N LYS A 41 -8.67 7.86 -16.44
CA LYS A 41 -9.84 8.67 -16.05
C LYS A 41 -10.75 8.01 -15.01
N ARG A 42 -10.39 6.84 -14.52
CA ARG A 42 -11.17 6.06 -13.54
C ARG A 42 -10.34 5.82 -12.28
N THR A 43 -10.81 4.96 -11.39
CA THR A 43 -10.18 4.69 -10.09
C THR A 43 -8.70 4.28 -10.23
N PHE A 44 -7.82 5.05 -9.62
CA PHE A 44 -6.37 4.84 -9.68
C PHE A 44 -5.85 4.45 -8.29
N MET A 45 -5.35 3.23 -8.19
CA MET A 45 -4.87 2.66 -6.95
C MET A 45 -3.34 2.56 -7.00
N VAL A 46 -2.68 3.11 -5.99
CA VAL A 46 -1.21 3.05 -5.86
C VAL A 46 -0.80 2.04 -4.80
N ALA A 47 0.34 1.40 -5.01
CA ALA A 47 1.01 0.56 -4.04
C ALA A 47 2.51 0.83 -4.08
N GLY A 48 3.25 0.51 -3.03
CA GLY A 48 4.72 0.57 -3.09
C GLY A 48 5.40 1.18 -1.87
N GLY A 49 5.14 0.61 -0.68
CA GLY A 49 5.88 1.02 0.52
C GLY A 49 5.37 2.30 1.18
N TYR A 50 4.11 2.65 0.92
CA TYR A 50 3.36 3.64 1.68
C TYR A 50 3.25 3.25 3.16
N ASP A 51 3.35 4.24 4.03
CA ASP A 51 2.88 4.25 5.42
C ASP A 51 1.50 4.94 5.51
N ARG A 52 1.12 5.35 6.73
CA ARG A 52 -0.18 5.97 6.99
C ARG A 52 -0.19 7.42 6.50
N GLU A 53 0.88 8.14 6.78
CA GLU A 53 1.02 9.57 6.50
C GLU A 53 1.11 9.82 5.00
N ASP A 54 1.99 9.13 4.29
CA ASP A 54 2.13 9.29 2.84
C ASP A 54 0.89 8.75 2.10
N GLY A 55 0.24 7.71 2.62
CA GLY A 55 -1.01 7.16 2.11
C GLY A 55 -2.17 8.16 2.16
N ASN A 56 -2.32 8.88 3.28
CA ASN A 56 -3.29 9.97 3.39
C ASN A 56 -2.95 11.12 2.42
N SER A 57 -1.67 11.51 2.36
CA SER A 57 -1.21 12.61 1.50
C SER A 57 -1.54 12.39 0.02
N VAL A 58 -1.31 11.18 -0.51
CA VAL A 58 -1.58 10.91 -1.94
C VAL A 58 -3.06 10.90 -2.29
N VAL A 59 -3.94 10.59 -1.33
CA VAL A 59 -5.39 10.68 -1.53
C VAL A 59 -5.83 12.15 -1.48
N ASP A 60 -5.38 12.90 -0.47
CA ASP A 60 -5.70 14.33 -0.31
C ASP A 60 -5.23 15.16 -1.51
N GLU A 61 -4.07 14.82 -2.08
CA GLU A 61 -3.48 15.49 -3.25
C GLU A 61 -4.06 15.02 -4.59
N ASN A 62 -5.06 14.14 -4.61
CA ASN A 62 -5.62 13.51 -5.82
C ASN A 62 -4.59 12.75 -6.69
N TYR A 63 -3.47 12.35 -6.09
CA TYR A 63 -2.45 11.53 -6.74
C TYR A 63 -2.94 10.08 -6.94
N ALA A 64 -3.77 9.59 -6.01
CA ALA A 64 -4.46 8.31 -6.11
C ALA A 64 -5.86 8.40 -5.50
N ASP A 65 -6.75 7.51 -5.90
CA ASP A 65 -8.06 7.33 -5.25
C ASP A 65 -7.99 6.29 -4.12
N LEU A 66 -7.05 5.35 -4.19
CA LEU A 66 -6.89 4.23 -3.27
C LEU A 66 -5.41 3.91 -3.05
N VAL A 67 -5.08 3.41 -1.87
CA VAL A 67 -3.73 2.93 -1.52
C VAL A 67 -3.79 1.46 -1.12
N ALA A 68 -2.95 0.63 -1.73
CA ALA A 68 -2.84 -0.79 -1.42
C ALA A 68 -1.60 -1.09 -0.58
N TYR A 69 -1.82 -1.82 0.51
CA TYR A 69 -0.80 -2.18 1.50
C TYR A 69 -0.57 -3.69 1.51
N GLY A 70 0.68 -4.11 1.28
CA GLY A 70 1.07 -5.53 1.25
C GLY A 70 1.72 -5.99 2.56
N ARG A 71 3.04 -5.77 2.67
CA ARG A 71 3.87 -6.24 3.81
C ARG A 71 3.34 -5.83 5.18
N VAL A 72 2.85 -4.60 5.30
CA VAL A 72 2.31 -4.09 6.56
C VAL A 72 0.96 -4.73 6.88
N PHE A 73 0.12 -5.00 5.89
CA PHE A 73 -1.16 -5.69 6.08
C PHE A 73 -0.94 -7.15 6.48
N LEU A 74 0.06 -7.83 5.90
CA LEU A 74 0.41 -9.20 6.29
C LEU A 74 0.66 -9.34 7.80
N ALA A 75 1.34 -8.36 8.40
CA ALA A 75 1.64 -8.37 9.83
C ALA A 75 0.55 -7.75 10.71
N ASN A 76 -0.40 -7.03 10.13
CA ASN A 76 -1.40 -6.24 10.84
C ASN A 76 -2.77 -6.56 10.22
N PRO A 77 -3.44 -7.64 10.65
CA PRO A 77 -4.73 -8.05 10.08
C PRO A 77 -5.84 -7.00 10.28
N ASP A 78 -5.64 -6.10 11.24
CA ASP A 78 -6.47 -4.96 11.62
C ASP A 78 -5.85 -3.60 11.23
N LEU A 79 -5.02 -3.57 10.18
CA LEU A 79 -4.33 -2.36 9.73
C LEU A 79 -5.22 -1.12 9.62
N PRO A 80 -6.45 -1.17 9.06
CA PRO A 80 -7.30 0.01 8.99
C PRO A 80 -7.61 0.62 10.36
N GLN A 81 -7.91 -0.22 11.36
CA GLN A 81 -8.17 0.22 12.72
C GLN A 81 -6.92 0.82 13.37
N ARG A 82 -5.74 0.21 13.15
CA ARG A 82 -4.47 0.76 13.62
C ARG A 82 -4.18 2.13 13.02
N PHE A 83 -4.47 2.33 11.72
CA PHE A 83 -4.32 3.63 11.08
C PHE A 83 -5.31 4.67 11.60
N GLU A 84 -6.57 4.29 11.81
CA GLU A 84 -7.58 5.17 12.38
C GLU A 84 -7.16 5.67 13.78
N LEU A 85 -6.71 4.76 14.63
CA LEU A 85 -6.30 5.05 16.02
C LEU A 85 -4.86 5.55 16.15
N ASN A 86 -4.11 5.64 15.04
CA ASN A 86 -2.66 5.88 15.04
C ASN A 86 -1.90 4.97 16.02
N SER A 87 -2.27 3.69 16.06
CA SER A 87 -1.70 2.68 16.96
C SER A 87 -0.40 2.09 16.42
N PRO A 88 0.46 1.52 17.31
CA PRO A 88 1.67 0.83 16.87
C PRO A 88 1.37 -0.32 15.90
N LEU A 89 2.25 -0.50 14.91
CA LEU A 89 2.16 -1.58 13.93
C LEU A 89 3.05 -2.76 14.34
N ASN A 90 2.55 -3.97 14.17
CA ASN A 90 3.35 -5.18 14.21
C ASN A 90 4.42 -5.13 13.11
N LYS A 91 5.62 -5.61 13.44
CA LYS A 91 6.72 -5.73 12.47
C LYS A 91 6.54 -7.01 11.66
N TYR A 92 6.54 -6.90 10.33
CA TYR A 92 6.56 -8.07 9.46
C TYR A 92 7.89 -8.79 9.53
N ASN A 93 7.87 -10.12 9.45
CA ASN A 93 9.07 -10.94 9.35
C ASN A 93 9.26 -11.46 7.91
N ARG A 94 10.30 -10.99 7.21
CA ARG A 94 10.56 -11.43 5.82
C ARG A 94 10.97 -12.89 5.70
N SER A 95 11.57 -13.48 6.74
CA SER A 95 12.01 -14.88 6.68
C SER A 95 10.82 -15.85 6.66
N THR A 96 9.62 -15.40 6.99
CA THR A 96 8.41 -16.23 7.05
C THR A 96 7.49 -16.09 5.84
N PHE A 97 7.74 -15.14 4.93
CA PHE A 97 6.79 -14.80 3.84
C PHE A 97 6.44 -15.98 2.91
N TYR A 98 7.37 -16.91 2.73
CA TYR A 98 7.24 -18.01 1.79
C TYR A 98 7.52 -19.37 2.44
N LEU A 99 7.25 -19.48 3.75
CA LEU A 99 7.26 -20.78 4.41
C LEU A 99 6.05 -21.61 3.96
N SER A 100 6.20 -22.92 3.99
CA SER A 100 5.07 -23.85 3.81
C SER A 100 4.21 -23.98 5.05
N ASP A 101 4.68 -23.50 6.20
CA ASP A 101 3.92 -23.49 7.44
C ASP A 101 2.73 -22.52 7.32
N PRO A 102 1.50 -22.97 7.62
CA PRO A 102 0.30 -22.14 7.42
C PRO A 102 0.04 -21.16 8.57
N VAL A 103 0.82 -21.20 9.65
CA VAL A 103 0.61 -20.39 10.86
C VAL A 103 1.71 -19.36 11.03
N ILE A 104 2.97 -19.80 11.03
CA ILE A 104 4.11 -18.97 11.44
C ILE A 104 4.34 -17.80 10.48
N GLY A 105 4.13 -16.57 10.98
CA GLY A 105 4.23 -15.34 10.20
C GLY A 105 3.17 -15.21 9.11
N TYR A 106 2.01 -15.86 9.29
CA TYR A 106 0.84 -15.76 8.40
C TYR A 106 -0.44 -15.47 9.19
N THR A 107 -0.90 -16.40 10.03
CA THR A 107 -2.13 -16.23 10.84
C THR A 107 -1.88 -15.96 12.32
N ASP A 108 -0.62 -15.94 12.76
CA ASP A 108 -0.21 -15.76 14.15
C ASP A 108 0.11 -14.30 14.53
N TYR A 109 -0.06 -13.35 13.61
CA TYR A 109 0.05 -11.94 13.93
C TYR A 109 -1.11 -11.46 14.81
N PRO A 110 -0.84 -10.77 15.94
CA PRO A 110 -1.88 -10.36 16.87
C PRO A 110 -2.70 -9.17 16.35
N PHE A 111 -3.99 -9.18 16.68
CA PHE A 111 -4.85 -8.00 16.58
C PHE A 111 -4.53 -7.00 17.70
N LEU A 112 -5.02 -5.76 17.60
CA LEU A 112 -5.05 -4.83 18.72
C LEU A 112 -5.88 -5.41 19.88
N ASP A 113 -5.37 -5.29 21.10
CA ASP A 113 -6.09 -5.72 22.29
C ASP A 113 -7.37 -4.89 22.45
N SER A 114 -8.53 -5.54 22.34
CA SER A 114 -9.84 -4.89 22.42
C SER A 114 -10.18 -4.33 23.82
N ASN A 115 -9.36 -4.62 24.83
CA ASN A 115 -9.56 -4.20 26.22
C ASN A 115 -9.05 -2.79 26.53
N ASN A 116 -8.46 -2.09 25.57
CA ASN A 116 -7.93 -0.72 25.75
C ASN A 116 -8.62 0.32 24.83
N LEU A 117 -9.84 0.05 24.36
CA LEU A 117 -10.70 0.99 23.64
C LEU A 117 -11.74 1.60 24.57
#